data_AF-A0A538MXH5-F1
#
_entry.id   AF-A0A538MXH5-F1
#
_cell.length_a   1.000
_cell.length_b   1.000
_cell.length_c   1.000
_cell.angle_alpha   90.00
_cell.angle_beta   90.00
_cell.angle_gamma   90.00
#
_symmetry.space_group_name_H-M   'P 1'
#
loop_
_entity.id
_entity.type
_entity.pdbx_description
1 polymer ?
#
loop_
_entity_poly.entity_id
_entity_poly.type
_entity_poly.pdbx_seq_one_letter_code
_entity_poly.pdbx_strand_id
1 'polypeptide(L)'
;MTWHLAVPEPVCRRLLDMGIACNKAALAFDQAYLQHRYSVDEFDSATACADGARHRAEFARQWFDCTVSYTDQLAAVYTVTASIFAGYATEIAAEYASEGRIPLSEPALLPPSVVLREPDTYLPLVQMPAGAHAPQPIAEHNTELATSHRGLMDVIELTLRSHPVDVYDVPSRLANRPPMSLGLNVDLACCLHSYAANCAWAVGLATRPVDDAC
;
A
#
# COMPACT_ATOMS: atom_id res chain seq x y z
N MET A 1 -21.91 16.15 18.12
CA MET A 1 -22.25 14.78 17.72
C MET A 1 -20.95 13.98 17.74
N THR A 2 -20.68 13.26 18.83
CA THR A 2 -19.48 12.43 18.96
C THR A 2 -19.77 11.10 18.28
N TRP A 3 -19.10 10.84 17.17
CA TRP A 3 -19.10 9.54 16.51
C TRP A 3 -18.37 8.53 17.41
N HIS A 4 -19.09 7.89 18.33
CA HIS A 4 -18.49 6.89 19.21
C HIS A 4 -18.39 5.55 18.49
N LEU A 5 -17.29 5.33 17.76
CA LEU A 5 -16.96 4.00 17.25
C LEU A 5 -16.74 3.05 18.43
N ALA A 6 -17.24 1.81 18.34
CA ALA A 6 -16.95 0.75 19.31
C ALA A 6 -15.52 0.16 19.15
N VAL A 7 -14.63 0.82 18.42
CA VAL A 7 -13.23 0.43 18.25
C VAL A 7 -12.42 0.90 19.45
N PRO A 8 -11.65 0.03 20.12
CA PRO A 8 -10.76 0.44 21.20
C PRO A 8 -9.79 1.54 20.75
N GLU A 9 -9.65 2.59 21.56
CA GLU A 9 -8.77 3.75 21.29
C GLU A 9 -7.33 3.35 20.88
N PRO A 10 -6.66 2.35 21.49
CA PRO A 10 -5.34 1.93 21.05
C PRO A 10 -5.33 1.41 19.60
N VAL A 11 -6.35 0.66 19.20
CA VAL A 11 -6.47 0.09 17.84
C VAL A 11 -6.74 1.21 16.84
N CYS A 12 -7.65 2.12 17.16
CA CYS A 12 -7.94 3.31 16.35
C CYS A 12 -6.68 4.14 16.10
N ARG A 13 -5.92 4.44 17.16
CA ARG A 13 -4.67 5.20 17.07
C ARG A 13 -3.63 4.53 16.17
N ARG A 14 -3.47 3.21 16.28
CA ARG A 14 -2.52 2.45 15.42
C ARG A 14 -2.95 2.45 13.96
N LEU A 15 -4.23 2.19 13.67
CA LEU A 15 -4.76 2.22 12.29
C LEU A 15 -4.57 3.61 11.66
N LEU A 16 -4.85 4.68 12.42
CA LEU A 16 -4.64 6.05 11.96
C LEU A 16 -3.16 6.36 11.72
N ASP A 17 -2.27 5.97 12.64
CA ASP A 17 -0.82 6.18 12.49
C ASP A 17 -0.27 5.48 11.23
N MET A 18 -0.64 4.21 11.03
CA MET A 18 -0.24 3.45 9.85
C MET A 18 -0.82 4.02 8.55
N GLY A 19 -2.09 4.45 8.56
CA GLY A 19 -2.71 5.12 7.41
C GLY A 19 -2.02 6.45 7.08
N ILE A 20 -1.65 7.23 8.09
CA ILE A 20 -0.86 8.47 7.91
C ILE A 20 0.53 8.14 7.34
N ALA A 21 1.19 7.08 7.84
CA ALA A 21 2.47 6.65 7.33
C ALA A 21 2.39 6.20 5.85
N CYS A 22 1.36 5.44 5.47
CA CYS A 22 1.12 5.03 4.08
C CYS A 22 0.87 6.25 3.18
N ASN A 23 0.05 7.20 3.61
CA ASN A 23 -0.18 8.45 2.86
C ASN A 23 1.11 9.26 2.67
N LYS A 24 1.95 9.36 3.71
CA LYS A 24 3.25 10.03 3.61
C LYS A 24 4.20 9.29 2.66
N ALA A 25 4.22 7.96 2.70
CA ALA A 25 5.04 7.16 1.81
C ALA A 25 4.59 7.28 0.34
N ALA A 26 3.28 7.26 0.09
CA ALA A 26 2.70 7.50 -1.24
C ALA A 26 3.10 8.88 -1.78
N LEU A 27 2.94 9.95 -0.97
CA LEU A 27 3.35 11.30 -1.36
C LEU A 27 4.85 11.42 -1.63
N ALA A 28 5.69 10.78 -0.81
CA ALA A 28 7.13 10.78 -1.02
C ALA A 28 7.50 10.06 -2.34
N PHE A 29 6.87 8.92 -2.62
CA PHE A 29 7.03 8.22 -3.89
C PHE A 29 6.59 9.09 -5.08
N ASP A 30 5.40 9.71 -5.02
CA ASP A 30 4.89 10.57 -6.11
C ASP A 30 5.84 11.74 -6.40
N GLN A 31 6.40 12.37 -5.37
CA GLN A 31 7.39 13.43 -5.52
C GLN A 31 8.67 12.93 -6.20
N ALA A 32 9.17 11.76 -5.81
CA ALA A 32 10.34 11.14 -6.45
C ALA A 32 10.06 10.74 -7.89
N TYR A 33 8.87 10.19 -8.16
CA TYR A 33 8.45 9.78 -9.49
C TYR A 33 8.31 10.97 -10.44
N LEU A 34 7.82 12.11 -9.96
CA LEU A 34 7.82 13.35 -10.74
C LEU A 34 9.25 13.79 -11.12
N GLN A 35 10.20 13.72 -10.19
CA GLN A 35 11.61 14.04 -10.49
C GLN A 35 12.19 13.06 -11.52
N HIS A 36 11.85 11.78 -11.41
CA HIS A 36 12.24 10.78 -12.40
C HIS A 36 11.70 11.11 -13.79
N ARG A 37 10.41 11.43 -13.91
CA ARG A 37 9.79 11.83 -15.18
C ARG A 37 10.46 13.05 -15.80
N TYR A 38 10.76 14.08 -15.00
CA TYR A 38 11.48 15.24 -15.52
C TYR A 38 12.88 14.90 -16.03
N SER A 39 13.56 13.94 -15.40
CA SER A 39 14.87 13.48 -15.89
C SER A 39 14.78 12.77 -17.24
N VAL A 40 13.71 11.99 -17.48
CA VAL A 40 13.43 11.34 -18.76
C VAL A 40 13.16 12.39 -19.84
N ASP A 41 12.26 13.33 -19.57
CA ASP A 41 11.90 14.38 -20.54
C ASP A 41 13.13 15.23 -20.93
N GLU A 42 14.00 15.54 -19.95
CA GLU A 42 15.24 16.29 -20.20
C GLU A 42 16.26 15.46 -20.99
N PHE A 43 16.34 14.15 -20.75
CA PHE A 43 17.21 13.25 -21.52
C PHE A 43 16.75 13.14 -22.98
N ASP A 44 15.46 12.96 -23.22
CA ASP A 44 14.87 12.91 -24.56
C ASP A 44 15.06 14.25 -25.30
N SER A 45 14.86 15.37 -24.60
CA SER A 45 15.09 16.72 -25.14
C SER A 45 16.56 16.95 -25.52
N ALA A 46 17.49 16.50 -24.67
CA ALA A 46 18.93 16.66 -24.91
C ALA A 46 19.44 15.77 -26.06
N THR A 47 18.91 14.55 -26.20
CA THR A 47 19.27 13.62 -27.29
C THR A 47 18.70 14.05 -28.64
N ALA A 48 17.54 14.74 -28.66
CA ALA A 48 16.99 15.34 -29.87
C ALA A 48 17.82 16.51 -30.44
N CYS A 49 18.67 17.16 -29.63
CA CYS A 49 19.55 18.23 -30.08
C CYS A 49 20.85 17.67 -30.68
N ALA A 50 20.89 17.54 -32.02
CA ALA A 50 21.87 16.75 -32.75
C ALA A 50 23.37 17.07 -32.59
N ASP A 51 23.80 18.16 -31.93
CA ASP A 51 25.24 18.42 -31.69
C ASP A 51 25.56 19.46 -30.57
N GLY A 52 24.57 20.18 -30.04
CA GLY A 52 24.79 21.34 -29.13
C GLY A 52 24.62 21.07 -27.62
N ALA A 53 24.16 19.89 -27.22
CA ALA A 53 23.62 19.66 -25.87
C ALA A 53 24.36 18.59 -25.04
N ARG A 54 25.63 18.29 -25.36
CA ARG A 54 26.39 17.21 -24.70
C ARG A 54 26.35 17.27 -23.17
N HIS A 55 26.59 18.43 -22.57
CA HIS A 55 26.58 18.57 -21.11
C HIS A 55 25.18 18.43 -20.51
N ARG A 56 24.13 18.84 -21.23
CA ARG A 56 22.74 18.62 -20.80
C ARG A 56 22.38 17.14 -20.85
N ALA A 57 22.79 16.42 -21.90
CA ALA A 57 22.58 14.98 -22.00
C ALA A 57 23.32 14.21 -20.90
N GLU A 58 24.55 14.61 -20.57
CA GLU A 58 25.32 14.03 -19.47
C GLU A 58 24.68 14.30 -18.10
N PHE A 59 24.22 15.53 -17.85
CA PHE A 59 23.45 15.88 -16.66
C PHE A 59 22.15 15.06 -16.56
N ALA A 60 21.34 15.02 -17.63
CA ALA A 60 20.07 14.32 -17.65
C ALA A 60 20.23 12.82 -17.38
N ARG A 61 21.29 12.21 -17.93
CA ARG A 61 21.64 10.81 -17.64
C ARG A 61 21.97 10.58 -16.17
N GLN A 62 22.84 11.41 -15.58
CA GLN A 62 23.19 11.28 -14.17
C GLN A 62 21.97 11.50 -13.26
N TRP A 63 21.13 12.47 -13.61
CA TRP A 63 19.87 12.73 -12.91
C TRP A 63 18.89 11.56 -13.02
N PHE A 64 18.76 10.94 -14.19
CA PHE A 64 17.99 9.71 -14.39
C PHE A 64 18.49 8.59 -13.49
N ASP A 65 19.79 8.30 -13.50
CA ASP A 65 20.38 7.23 -12.69
C ASP A 65 20.14 7.45 -11.17
N CYS A 66 20.21 8.72 -10.72
CA CYS A 66 19.93 9.09 -9.33
C CYS A 66 18.44 8.91 -8.97
N THR A 67 17.53 9.30 -9.85
CA THR A 67 16.09 9.27 -9.59
C THR A 67 15.51 7.85 -9.66
N VAL A 68 16.03 6.97 -10.50
CA VAL A 68 15.64 5.54 -10.54
C VAL A 68 15.91 4.89 -9.18
N SER A 69 17.14 5.02 -8.67
CA SER A 69 17.51 4.39 -7.39
C SER A 69 16.72 4.97 -6.21
N TYR A 70 16.37 6.25 -6.26
CA TYR A 70 15.58 6.90 -5.22
C TYR A 70 14.09 6.51 -5.27
N THR A 71 13.52 6.43 -6.47
CA THR A 71 12.12 5.99 -6.67
C THR A 71 11.93 4.53 -6.25
N ASP A 72 12.85 3.63 -6.60
CA ASP A 72 12.83 2.23 -6.16
C ASP A 72 12.86 2.11 -4.62
N GLN A 73 13.74 2.87 -3.96
CA GLN A 73 13.81 2.89 -2.50
C GLN A 73 12.48 3.32 -1.88
N LEU A 74 11.87 4.39 -2.40
CA LEU A 74 10.61 4.88 -1.88
C LEU A 74 9.43 3.98 -2.21
N ALA A 75 9.43 3.32 -3.37
CA ALA A 75 8.46 2.28 -3.71
C ALA A 75 8.55 1.13 -2.68
N ALA A 76 9.76 0.66 -2.36
CA ALA A 76 9.94 -0.40 -1.36
C ALA A 76 9.57 0.04 0.06
N VAL A 77 9.92 1.26 0.48
CA VAL A 77 9.47 1.83 1.77
C VAL A 77 7.95 1.89 1.83
N TYR A 78 7.30 2.29 0.74
CA TYR A 78 5.86 2.33 0.66
C TYR A 78 5.26 0.92 0.73
N THR A 79 5.80 -0.06 0.01
CA THR A 79 5.39 -1.47 0.10
C THR A 79 5.51 -2.01 1.52
N VAL A 80 6.63 -1.76 2.22
CA VAL A 80 6.82 -2.18 3.62
C VAL A 80 5.73 -1.58 4.51
N THR A 81 5.52 -0.27 4.41
CA THR A 81 4.56 0.44 5.25
C THR A 81 3.13 -0.04 4.98
N ALA A 82 2.77 -0.19 3.69
CA ALA A 82 1.47 -0.67 3.25
C ALA A 82 1.23 -2.14 3.64
N SER A 83 2.26 -2.99 3.61
CA SER A 83 2.17 -4.40 4.02
C SER A 83 1.89 -4.53 5.51
N ILE A 84 2.56 -3.74 6.36
CA ILE A 84 2.31 -3.72 7.80
C ILE A 84 0.88 -3.25 8.08
N PHE A 85 0.46 -2.17 7.41
CA PHE A 85 -0.90 -1.65 7.57
C PHE A 85 -1.96 -2.67 7.12
N ALA A 86 -1.74 -3.30 5.96
CA ALA A 86 -2.66 -4.30 5.41
C ALA A 86 -2.79 -5.52 6.31
N GLY A 87 -1.67 -6.07 6.81
CA GLY A 87 -1.69 -7.20 7.73
C GLY A 87 -2.47 -6.88 9.01
N TYR A 88 -2.18 -5.74 9.64
CA TYR A 88 -2.87 -5.34 10.87
C TYR A 88 -4.36 -5.02 10.64
N ALA A 89 -4.69 -4.24 9.61
CA ALA A 89 -6.08 -3.92 9.30
C ALA A 89 -6.90 -5.17 8.95
N THR A 90 -6.29 -6.14 8.25
CA THR A 90 -6.91 -7.42 7.91
C THR A 90 -7.14 -8.28 9.15
N GLU A 91 -6.16 -8.37 10.06
CA GLU A 91 -6.31 -9.09 11.34
C GLU A 91 -7.49 -8.54 12.16
N ILE A 92 -7.54 -7.22 12.35
CA ILE A 92 -8.64 -6.57 13.09
C ILE A 92 -9.98 -6.84 12.42
N ALA A 93 -10.04 -6.72 11.09
CA ALA A 93 -11.28 -6.90 10.33
C ALA A 93 -11.75 -8.36 10.32
N ALA A 94 -10.82 -9.31 10.17
CA ALA A 94 -11.11 -10.75 10.17
C ALA A 94 -11.62 -11.22 11.54
N GLU A 95 -10.95 -10.82 12.63
CA GLU A 95 -11.35 -11.18 14.00
C GLU A 95 -12.73 -10.57 14.35
N TYR A 96 -12.98 -9.35 13.92
CA TYR A 96 -14.30 -8.73 14.11
C TYR A 96 -15.37 -9.47 13.31
N ALA A 97 -15.08 -9.85 12.08
CA ALA A 97 -16.02 -10.59 11.24
C ALA A 97 -16.35 -11.98 11.78
N SER A 98 -15.38 -12.67 12.38
CA SER A 98 -15.52 -14.05 12.87
C SER A 98 -16.08 -14.13 14.30
N GLU A 99 -15.56 -13.31 15.22
CA GLU A 99 -15.85 -13.38 16.65
C GLU A 99 -16.67 -12.20 17.18
N GLY A 100 -16.86 -11.14 16.36
CA GLY A 100 -17.45 -9.88 16.81
C GLY A 100 -16.56 -9.12 17.80
N ARG A 101 -15.26 -9.43 17.83
CA ARG A 101 -14.28 -8.86 18.77
C ARG A 101 -13.21 -8.09 18.03
N ILE A 102 -12.66 -7.09 18.70
CA ILE A 102 -11.52 -6.33 18.19
C ILE A 102 -10.31 -6.69 19.06
N PRO A 103 -9.28 -7.35 18.51
CA PRO A 103 -8.13 -7.74 19.29
C PRO A 103 -7.29 -6.48 19.60
N LEU A 104 -6.64 -6.50 20.76
CA LEU A 104 -5.75 -5.43 21.22
C LEU A 104 -4.27 -5.70 20.87
N SER A 105 -4.02 -6.72 20.05
CA SER A 105 -2.69 -7.16 19.60
C SER A 105 -1.88 -6.00 19.03
N GLU A 106 -0.57 -6.09 19.20
CA GLU A 106 0.37 -5.23 18.47
C GLU A 106 0.52 -5.77 17.05
N PRO A 107 0.71 -4.89 16.05
CA PRO A 107 0.94 -5.31 14.67
C PRO A 107 2.19 -6.17 14.56
N ALA A 108 2.06 -7.31 13.87
CA ALA A 108 3.22 -8.11 13.51
C ALA A 108 4.08 -7.36 12.49
N LEU A 109 5.37 -7.16 12.81
CA LEU A 109 6.35 -6.55 11.91
C LEU A 109 6.95 -7.61 10.98
N LEU A 110 6.11 -8.16 10.10
CA LEU A 110 6.53 -9.15 9.12
C LEU A 110 7.17 -8.47 7.90
N PRO A 111 8.28 -9.02 7.37
CA PRO A 111 8.82 -8.57 6.09
C PRO A 111 7.80 -8.77 4.97
N PRO A 112 7.70 -7.85 3.98
CA PRO A 112 6.81 -8.04 2.84
C PRO A 112 7.01 -9.38 2.14
N SER A 113 8.24 -9.89 2.01
CA SER A 113 8.48 -11.17 1.35
C SER A 113 7.81 -12.36 2.06
N VAL A 114 7.56 -12.28 3.36
CA VAL A 114 6.82 -13.31 4.11
C VAL A 114 5.34 -13.19 3.80
N VAL A 115 4.79 -11.97 3.89
CA VAL A 115 3.38 -11.68 3.60
C VAL A 115 3.00 -12.09 2.18
N LEU A 116 3.85 -11.76 1.20
CA LEU A 116 3.61 -12.04 -0.22
C LEU A 116 3.73 -13.52 -0.58
N ARG A 117 4.47 -14.33 0.20
CA ARG A 117 4.59 -15.78 -0.04
C ARG A 117 3.41 -16.57 0.52
N GLU A 118 2.73 -16.03 1.52
CA GLU A 118 1.58 -16.66 2.18
C GLU A 118 0.39 -15.69 2.27
N PRO A 119 -0.09 -15.15 1.13
CA PRO A 119 -1.10 -14.11 1.14
C PRO A 119 -2.43 -14.59 1.72
N ASP A 120 -2.79 -15.86 1.57
CA ASP A 120 -4.00 -16.43 2.15
C ASP A 120 -3.98 -16.44 3.69
N THR A 121 -2.79 -16.42 4.30
CA THR A 121 -2.60 -16.39 5.76
C THR A 121 -2.64 -14.96 6.28
N TYR A 122 -1.98 -14.03 5.60
CA TYR A 122 -1.74 -12.68 6.12
C TYR A 122 -2.68 -11.61 5.54
N LEU A 123 -3.26 -11.87 4.38
CA LEU A 123 -4.13 -10.96 3.63
C LEU A 123 -5.41 -11.70 3.14
N PRO A 124 -6.08 -12.54 3.98
CA PRO A 124 -7.26 -13.27 3.54
C PRO A 124 -8.38 -12.31 3.16
N LEU A 125 -9.29 -12.78 2.30
CA LEU A 125 -10.54 -12.08 2.01
C LEU A 125 -11.39 -11.93 3.28
N VAL A 126 -11.61 -10.68 3.69
CA VAL A 126 -12.53 -10.37 4.79
C VAL A 126 -13.93 -10.07 4.26
N GLN A 127 -14.94 -10.55 4.98
CA GLN A 127 -16.35 -10.24 4.73
C GLN A 127 -17.01 -9.86 6.05
N MET A 128 -17.54 -8.65 6.14
CA MET A 128 -18.27 -8.22 7.34
C MET A 128 -19.61 -8.92 7.43
N PRO A 129 -20.07 -9.30 8.64
CA PRO A 129 -21.36 -9.94 8.83
C PRO A 129 -22.49 -9.00 8.43
N ALA A 130 -23.18 -9.33 7.33
CA ALA A 130 -24.43 -8.70 6.94
C ALA A 130 -25.58 -9.52 7.56
N GLY A 131 -26.08 -9.12 8.73
CA GLY A 131 -27.32 -9.70 9.27
C GLY A 131 -28.52 -9.54 8.32
N ALA A 132 -29.64 -10.22 8.61
CA ALA A 132 -30.87 -10.16 7.79
C ALA A 132 -31.47 -8.73 7.67
N HIS A 133 -31.01 -7.80 8.52
CA HIS A 133 -31.35 -6.38 8.52
C HIS A 133 -30.12 -5.48 8.44
N ALA A 134 -28.99 -5.99 7.94
CA ALA A 134 -27.79 -5.18 7.78
C ALA A 134 -28.12 -3.98 6.87
N PRO A 135 -27.74 -2.76 7.28
CA PRO A 135 -27.98 -1.60 6.46
C PRO A 135 -27.23 -1.77 5.12
N GLN A 136 -27.86 -1.34 4.01
CA GLN A 136 -27.33 -1.39 2.63
C GLN A 136 -25.80 -1.12 2.51
N PRO A 137 -25.20 -0.18 3.27
CA PRO A 137 -23.77 0.12 3.17
C PRO A 137 -22.83 -1.08 3.42
N ILE A 138 -23.20 -2.07 4.24
CA ILE A 138 -22.30 -3.20 4.54
C ILE A 138 -22.21 -4.16 3.33
N ALA A 139 -23.32 -4.38 2.63
CA ALA A 139 -23.35 -5.27 1.46
C ALA A 139 -22.58 -4.66 0.27
N GLU A 140 -22.74 -3.35 0.05
CA GLU A 140 -21.97 -2.61 -0.94
C GLU A 140 -20.47 -2.64 -0.58
N HIS A 141 -20.12 -2.36 0.67
CA HIS A 141 -18.73 -2.38 1.13
C HIS A 141 -18.07 -3.77 1.02
N ASN A 142 -18.81 -4.85 1.30
CA ASN A 142 -18.30 -6.21 1.12
C ASN A 142 -17.95 -6.52 -0.35
N THR A 143 -18.67 -5.92 -1.31
CA THR A 143 -18.38 -6.03 -2.74
C THR A 143 -17.10 -5.26 -3.10
N GLU A 144 -16.90 -4.08 -2.52
CA GLU A 144 -15.68 -3.28 -2.68
C GLU A 144 -14.46 -3.99 -2.07
N LEU A 145 -14.60 -4.59 -0.88
CA LEU A 145 -13.57 -5.43 -0.25
C LEU A 145 -13.18 -6.61 -1.15
N ALA A 146 -14.16 -7.34 -1.68
CA ALA A 146 -13.90 -8.47 -2.57
C ALA A 146 -13.21 -8.05 -3.87
N THR A 147 -13.57 -6.88 -4.41
CA THR A 147 -12.94 -6.32 -5.61
C THR A 147 -11.50 -5.88 -5.34
N SER A 148 -11.26 -5.18 -4.23
CA SER A 148 -9.93 -4.74 -3.80
C SER A 148 -9.01 -5.92 -3.52
N HIS A 149 -9.51 -6.95 -2.82
CA HIS A 149 -8.78 -8.19 -2.57
C HIS A 149 -8.40 -8.92 -3.87
N ARG A 150 -9.33 -9.04 -4.83
CA ARG A 150 -9.03 -9.67 -6.13
C ARG A 150 -7.92 -8.91 -6.86
N GLY A 151 -8.03 -7.58 -6.95
CA GLY A 151 -6.99 -6.75 -7.57
C GLY A 151 -5.64 -6.87 -6.87
N LEU A 152 -5.63 -6.96 -5.53
CA LEU A 152 -4.42 -7.21 -4.76
C LEU A 152 -3.79 -8.57 -5.10
N MET A 153 -4.59 -9.65 -5.16
CA MET A 153 -4.07 -10.98 -5.47
C MET A 153 -3.49 -11.07 -6.88
N ASP A 154 -4.13 -10.43 -7.87
CA ASP A 154 -3.61 -10.35 -9.24
C ASP A 154 -2.23 -9.65 -9.27
N VAL A 155 -2.08 -8.56 -8.51
CA VAL A 155 -0.81 -7.82 -8.41
C VAL A 155 0.26 -8.59 -7.62
N ILE A 156 -0.11 -9.30 -6.56
CA ILE A 156 0.82 -10.18 -5.82
C ILE A 156 1.35 -11.27 -6.75
N GLU A 157 0.45 -11.95 -7.49
CA GLU A 157 0.84 -12.99 -8.44
C GLU A 157 1.79 -12.46 -9.52
N LEU A 158 1.46 -11.30 -10.10
CA LEU A 158 2.34 -10.64 -11.08
C LEU A 158 3.71 -10.30 -10.46
N THR A 159 3.73 -9.79 -9.24
CA THR A 159 4.96 -9.41 -8.54
C THR A 159 5.86 -10.63 -8.29
N LEU A 160 5.30 -11.72 -7.78
CA LEU A 160 6.02 -12.97 -7.52
C LEU A 160 6.63 -13.58 -8.78
N ARG A 161 5.99 -13.39 -9.94
CA ARG A 161 6.49 -13.85 -11.25
C ARG A 161 7.58 -12.94 -11.82
N SER A 162 7.57 -11.65 -11.46
CA SER A 162 8.40 -10.63 -12.10
C SER A 162 9.72 -10.39 -11.36
N HIS A 163 9.72 -10.43 -10.02
CA HIS A 163 10.88 -10.04 -9.22
C HIS A 163 11.06 -10.92 -7.97
N PRO A 164 12.29 -11.10 -7.49
CA PRO A 164 12.54 -11.59 -6.14
C PRO A 164 11.92 -10.65 -5.11
N VAL A 165 10.93 -11.13 -4.34
CA VAL A 165 10.18 -10.32 -3.37
C VAL A 165 10.97 -9.90 -2.14
N ASP A 166 12.12 -10.52 -1.88
CA ASP A 166 13.06 -10.14 -0.82
C ASP A 166 13.68 -8.75 -1.06
N VAL A 167 13.55 -8.22 -2.27
CA VAL A 167 13.94 -6.84 -2.60
C VAL A 167 13.23 -5.79 -1.73
N TYR A 168 11.99 -6.06 -1.32
CA TYR A 168 11.19 -5.13 -0.52
C TYR A 168 11.59 -5.12 0.95
N ASP A 169 12.22 -6.19 1.45
CA ASP A 169 12.51 -6.36 2.87
C ASP A 169 13.59 -5.39 3.39
N VAL A 170 14.48 -4.92 2.51
CA VAL A 170 15.58 -4.04 2.87
C VAL A 170 15.69 -2.89 1.86
N PRO A 171 14.83 -1.86 1.93
CA PRO A 171 14.78 -0.78 0.94
C PRO A 171 16.14 -0.10 0.72
N SER A 172 16.97 0.05 1.76
CA SER A 172 18.29 0.68 1.65
C SER A 172 19.26 -0.03 0.69
N ARG A 173 19.04 -1.33 0.39
CA ARG A 173 19.86 -2.06 -0.58
C ARG A 173 19.61 -1.60 -2.02
N LEU A 174 18.48 -0.96 -2.29
CA LEU A 174 18.11 -0.45 -3.61
C LEU A 174 18.94 0.78 -4.02
N ALA A 175 19.60 1.45 -3.07
CA ALA A 175 20.47 2.59 -3.33
C ALA A 175 21.66 2.27 -4.25
N ASN A 176 22.07 1.00 -4.33
CA ASN A 176 23.25 0.56 -5.07
C ASN A 176 22.91 -0.38 -6.22
N ARG A 177 21.68 -0.30 -6.78
CA ARG A 177 21.29 -1.19 -7.89
C ARG A 177 22.13 -0.92 -9.14
N PRO A 178 22.45 -1.96 -9.94
CA PRO A 178 23.14 -1.78 -11.21
C PRO A 178 22.40 -0.78 -12.12
N PRO A 179 23.11 0.04 -12.90
CA PRO A 179 22.50 0.87 -13.94
C PRO A 179 21.63 0.02 -14.88
N MET A 180 20.50 0.57 -15.32
CA MET A 180 19.51 -0.12 -16.17
C MET A 180 18.78 -1.31 -15.52
N SER A 181 18.74 -1.37 -14.18
CA SER A 181 17.81 -2.27 -13.49
C SER A 181 16.36 -1.89 -13.79
N LEU A 182 15.47 -2.88 -13.96
CA LEU A 182 14.02 -2.64 -14.02
C LEU A 182 13.56 -2.05 -12.68
N GLY A 183 12.85 -0.93 -12.75
CA GLY A 183 12.30 -0.25 -11.58
C GLY A 183 11.23 -1.09 -10.90
N LEU A 184 11.07 -0.91 -9.59
CA LEU A 184 9.99 -1.52 -8.83
C LEU A 184 8.67 -0.81 -9.15
N ASN A 185 7.66 -1.60 -9.52
CA ASN A 185 6.31 -1.08 -9.72
C ASN A 185 5.67 -0.77 -8.35
N VAL A 186 4.98 0.38 -8.26
CA VAL A 186 4.25 0.84 -7.07
C VAL A 186 2.88 0.18 -6.91
N ASP A 187 2.35 -0.48 -7.95
CA ASP A 187 1.01 -1.09 -7.95
C ASP A 187 0.79 -1.98 -6.73
N LEU A 188 1.81 -2.74 -6.31
CA LEU A 188 1.72 -3.57 -5.11
C LEU A 188 1.48 -2.74 -3.84
N ALA A 189 2.22 -1.65 -3.66
CA ALA A 189 2.04 -0.77 -2.50
C ALA A 189 0.66 -0.12 -2.51
N CYS A 190 0.20 0.34 -3.67
CA CYS A 190 -1.12 0.92 -3.86
C CYS A 190 -2.24 -0.08 -3.52
N CYS A 191 -2.18 -1.31 -4.05
CA CYS A 191 -3.19 -2.33 -3.76
C CYS A 191 -3.19 -2.75 -2.29
N LEU A 192 -2.02 -2.91 -1.66
CA LEU A 192 -1.91 -3.19 -0.22
C LEU A 192 -2.55 -2.07 0.60
N HIS A 193 -2.22 -0.82 0.29
CA HIS A 193 -2.76 0.35 0.99
C HIS A 193 -4.28 0.46 0.80
N SER A 194 -4.79 0.31 -0.42
CA SER A 194 -6.24 0.33 -0.70
C SER A 194 -6.97 -0.81 0.02
N TYR A 195 -6.41 -2.01 0.04
CA TYR A 195 -7.01 -3.14 0.76
C TYR A 195 -7.04 -2.89 2.28
N ALA A 196 -5.94 -2.39 2.83
CA ALA A 196 -5.84 -2.02 4.25
C ALA A 196 -6.88 -0.96 4.64
N ALA A 197 -7.00 0.10 3.82
CA ALA A 197 -7.97 1.17 4.03
C ALA A 197 -9.41 0.64 3.98
N ASN A 198 -9.72 -0.26 3.03
CA ASN A 198 -11.04 -0.90 2.94
C ASN A 198 -11.33 -1.79 4.15
N CYS A 199 -10.35 -2.52 4.67
CA CYS A 199 -10.51 -3.32 5.89
C CYS A 199 -10.76 -2.42 7.12
N ALA A 200 -9.97 -1.36 7.30
CA ALA A 200 -10.15 -0.40 8.38
C ALA A 200 -11.52 0.31 8.31
N TRP A 201 -11.96 0.67 7.10
CA TRP A 201 -13.29 1.25 6.87
C TRP A 201 -14.40 0.26 7.20
N ALA A 202 -14.24 -1.02 6.86
CA ALA A 202 -15.21 -2.07 7.16
C ALA A 202 -15.48 -2.18 8.66
N VAL A 203 -14.40 -2.15 9.45
CA VAL A 203 -14.48 -2.15 10.93
C VAL A 203 -15.17 -0.88 11.42
N GLY A 204 -14.83 0.29 10.87
CA GLY A 204 -15.47 1.56 11.22
C GLY A 204 -16.97 1.56 10.91
N LEU A 205 -17.39 1.02 9.76
CA LEU A 205 -18.80 0.88 9.39
C LEU A 205 -19.55 -0.07 10.33
N ALA A 206 -18.97 -1.23 10.62
CA ALA A 206 -19.63 -2.25 11.41
C ALA A 206 -19.74 -1.90 12.90
N THR A 207 -18.84 -1.04 13.39
CA THR A 207 -18.80 -0.58 14.78
C THR A 207 -19.44 0.79 14.99
N ARG A 208 -20.04 1.36 13.94
CA ARG A 208 -20.75 2.63 14.03
C ARG A 208 -21.98 2.45 14.93
N PRO A 209 -22.24 3.36 15.86
CA PRO A 209 -23.47 3.34 16.64
C PRO A 209 -24.63 3.53 15.65
N VAL A 210 -25.57 2.59 15.68
CA VAL A 210 -26.85 2.77 14.99
C VAL A 210 -27.51 3.93 15.72
N ASP A 211 -27.67 5.08 15.05
CA ASP A 211 -28.52 6.13 15.58
C ASP A 211 -29.89 5.48 15.84
N ASP A 212 -30.33 5.43 17.09
CA ASP A 212 -31.68 4.99 17.44
C ASP A 212 -32.64 5.81 16.58
N ALA A 213 -33.29 5.12 15.64
CA ALA A 213 -34.25 5.73 14.74
C ALA A 213 -35.37 6.38 15.59
N CYS A 214 -35.50 7.70 15.47
CA CYS A 214 -36.77 8.38 15.73
C CYS A 214 -37.80 7.97 14.67
#